data_AF-A0A0K6G6H8-F1
#
_entry.id   AF-A0A0K6G6H8-F1
#
_cell.length_a   1.000
_cell.length_b   1.000
_cell.length_c   1.000
_cell.angle_alpha   90.00
_cell.angle_beta   90.00
_cell.angle_gamma   90.00
#
_symmetry.space_group_name_H-M   'P 1'
#
loop_
_entity.id
_entity.type
_entity.pdbx_description
1 polymer ?
#
loop_
_entity_poly.entity_id
_entity_poly.type
_entity_poly.pdbx_seq_one_letter_code
_entity_poly.pdbx_strand_id
1 'polypeptide(L)'
;MRFAPLVLLGLVPSTLAAFGVTKGSNYLDVDTGNKLVYRVSTTNGDITSIKYDGKELHSKVSGSTAIITIATSTLTQYYVARSGQSALYIGTYITAEPSIGELRFIARLQSSVFTTSPAPSNPRGASNLLVLSR
;
A
#
# COMPACT_ATOMS: atom_id res chain seq x y z
N MET A 1 6.89 32.57 56.66
CA MET A 1 6.85 31.67 55.48
C MET A 1 5.43 31.68 54.92
N ARG A 2 5.16 32.37 53.80
CA ARG A 2 3.89 32.24 53.09
C ARG A 2 4.17 32.32 51.58
N PHE A 3 3.93 31.19 50.92
CA PHE A 3 4.14 30.92 49.51
C PHE A 3 3.12 31.70 48.66
N ALA A 4 3.58 32.36 47.60
CA ALA A 4 2.71 32.81 46.51
C ALA A 4 2.80 31.78 45.37
N PRO A 5 1.69 31.23 44.84
CA PRO A 5 1.75 30.30 43.73
C PRO A 5 1.82 31.08 42.41
N LEU A 6 2.86 30.83 41.62
CA LEU A 6 2.95 31.29 40.24
C LEU A 6 2.17 30.29 39.36
N VAL A 7 0.93 30.62 39.02
CA VAL A 7 0.16 29.84 38.04
C VAL A 7 0.66 30.20 36.64
N LEU A 8 1.46 29.31 36.05
CA LEU A 8 1.88 29.39 34.65
C LEU A 8 0.77 28.79 33.77
N LEU A 9 0.01 29.66 33.09
CA LEU A 9 -0.98 29.28 32.10
C LEU A 9 -0.26 28.69 30.87
N GLY A 10 -0.25 27.37 30.73
CA GLY A 10 0.34 26.69 29.58
C GLY A 10 -0.45 26.98 28.31
N LEU A 11 0.10 27.80 27.41
CA LEU A 11 -0.39 27.94 26.04
C LEU A 11 -0.06 26.65 25.29
N VAL A 12 -1.01 25.71 25.21
CA VAL A 12 -0.89 24.53 24.35
C VAL A 12 -0.96 25.00 22.89
N PRO A 13 0.10 24.84 22.07
CA PRO A 13 -0.01 25.12 20.65
C PRO A 13 -0.90 24.04 20.02
N SER A 14 -2.14 24.39 19.73
CA SER A 14 -2.99 23.62 18.82
C SER A 14 -2.38 23.74 17.42
N THR A 15 -1.68 22.71 16.97
CA THR A 15 -1.18 22.64 15.60
C THR A 15 -2.38 22.43 14.67
N LEU A 16 -2.93 23.52 14.15
CA LEU A 16 -3.89 23.47 13.05
C LEU A 16 -3.10 23.09 11.79
N ALA A 17 -3.32 21.90 11.26
CA ALA A 17 -2.82 21.56 9.94
C ALA A 17 -3.59 22.40 8.92
N ALA A 18 -2.87 23.30 8.24
CA ALA A 18 -3.46 24.29 7.35
C ALA A 18 -3.59 23.72 5.93
N PHE A 19 -4.67 24.09 5.24
CA PHE A 19 -4.77 23.86 3.79
C PHE A 19 -3.65 24.61 3.08
N GLY A 20 -2.96 23.96 2.15
CA GLY A 20 -1.86 24.55 1.41
C GLY A 20 -1.71 23.95 0.03
N VAL A 21 -1.32 24.79 -0.94
CA VAL A 21 -0.92 24.34 -2.28
C VAL A 21 0.52 24.75 -2.52
N THR A 22 1.37 23.79 -2.83
CA THR A 22 2.79 24.01 -3.15
C THR A 22 3.03 23.70 -4.62
N LYS A 23 3.64 24.64 -5.35
CA LYS A 23 3.96 24.47 -6.78
C LYS A 23 5.42 24.03 -6.95
N GLY A 24 5.61 22.89 -7.62
CA GLY A 24 6.91 22.46 -8.15
C GLY A 24 7.06 22.81 -9.63
N SER A 25 8.10 22.27 -10.28
CA SER A 25 8.37 22.57 -11.70
C SER A 25 7.27 22.06 -12.64
N ASN A 26 6.79 20.83 -12.45
CA ASN A 26 5.77 20.19 -13.29
C ASN A 26 4.61 19.56 -12.48
N TYR A 27 4.39 20.04 -11.26
CA TYR A 27 3.36 19.51 -10.38
C TYR A 27 2.84 20.54 -9.37
N LEU A 28 1.65 20.27 -8.84
CA LEU A 28 1.07 20.92 -7.67
C LEU A 28 0.85 19.87 -6.59
N ASP A 29 1.39 20.11 -5.40
CA ASP A 29 1.02 19.37 -4.19
C ASP A 29 -0.10 20.12 -3.49
N VAL A 30 -1.21 19.44 -3.24
CA VAL A 30 -2.33 19.97 -2.45
C VAL A 30 -2.34 19.22 -1.13
N ASP A 31 -2.07 19.96 -0.05
CA ASP A 31 -2.24 19.50 1.32
C ASP A 31 -3.59 19.99 1.83
N THR A 32 -4.43 19.03 2.22
CA THR A 32 -5.77 19.33 2.75
C THR A 32 -5.76 19.88 4.17
N GLY A 33 -4.61 19.88 4.85
CA GLY A 33 -4.53 20.20 6.27
C GLY A 33 -5.11 19.10 7.16
N ASN A 34 -5.37 17.90 6.61
CA ASN A 34 -5.86 16.77 7.40
C ASN A 34 -5.36 15.44 6.84
N LYS A 35 -4.04 15.25 6.88
CA LYS A 35 -3.30 14.01 6.54
C LYS A 35 -3.37 13.57 5.08
N LEU A 36 -4.28 14.11 4.28
CA LEU A 36 -4.37 13.85 2.85
C LEU A 36 -3.55 14.89 2.08
N VAL A 37 -2.54 14.41 1.36
CA VAL A 37 -1.75 15.19 0.41
C VAL A 37 -1.79 14.49 -0.93
N TYR A 38 -2.10 15.19 -2.02
CA TYR A 38 -2.05 14.61 -3.36
C TYR A 38 -1.30 15.51 -4.33
N ARG A 39 -0.65 14.88 -5.31
CA ARG A 39 0.16 15.54 -6.33
C ARG A 39 -0.51 15.45 -7.68
N VAL A 40 -0.72 16.59 -8.33
CA VAL A 40 -1.24 16.68 -9.70
C VAL A 40 -0.12 17.12 -10.64
N SER A 41 0.06 16.43 -11.76
CA SER A 41 0.94 16.88 -12.84
C SER A 41 0.37 18.14 -13.48
N THR A 42 1.16 19.22 -13.58
CA THR A 42 0.75 20.42 -14.33
C THR A 42 0.91 20.27 -15.84
N THR A 43 1.49 19.16 -16.29
CA THR A 43 1.67 18.86 -17.72
C THR A 43 0.38 18.27 -18.31
N ASN A 44 -0.21 17.28 -17.64
CA ASN A 44 -1.35 16.52 -18.16
C ASN A 44 -2.59 16.52 -17.25
N GLY A 45 -2.49 17.04 -16.02
CA GLY A 45 -3.58 17.04 -15.04
C GLY A 45 -3.76 15.74 -14.26
N ASP A 46 -2.93 14.73 -14.52
CA ASP A 46 -3.02 13.44 -13.82
C ASP A 46 -2.58 13.53 -12.35
N ILE A 47 -3.27 12.80 -11.47
CA ILE A 47 -2.83 12.58 -10.09
C ILE A 47 -1.68 11.56 -10.10
N THR A 48 -0.52 11.97 -9.63
CA THR A 48 0.74 11.18 -9.65
C THR A 48 1.16 10.69 -8.28
N SER A 49 0.54 11.19 -7.21
CA SER A 49 0.72 10.72 -5.84
C SER A 49 -0.53 11.02 -5.02
N ILE A 50 -0.87 10.11 -4.12
CA ILE A 50 -1.90 10.31 -3.10
C ILE A 50 -1.32 9.74 -1.81
N LYS A 51 -1.15 10.57 -0.79
CA LYS A 51 -0.67 10.18 0.52
C LYS A 51 -1.74 10.42 1.55
N TYR A 52 -2.03 9.41 2.37
CA TYR A 52 -2.87 9.53 3.54
C TYR A 52 -2.06 9.14 4.78
N ASP A 53 -1.96 10.06 5.74
CA ASP A 53 -1.16 9.87 6.96
C ASP A 53 0.31 9.49 6.66
N GLY A 54 0.86 10.12 5.61
CA GLY A 54 2.22 9.86 5.11
C GLY A 54 2.37 8.61 4.24
N LYS A 55 1.33 7.77 4.13
CA LYS A 55 1.36 6.53 3.35
C LYS A 55 0.91 6.74 1.90
N GLU A 56 1.76 6.37 0.95
CA GLU A 56 1.42 6.40 -0.47
C GLU A 56 0.31 5.38 -0.79
N LEU A 57 -0.77 5.87 -1.40
CA LEU A 57 -1.94 5.11 -1.86
C LEU A 57 -1.99 5.01 -3.39
N HIS A 58 -1.29 5.88 -4.12
CA HIS A 58 -1.25 5.82 -5.58
C HIS A 58 -0.33 4.68 -6.06
N SER A 59 -0.75 3.95 -7.08
CA SER A 59 0.08 2.90 -7.71
C SER A 59 1.28 3.52 -8.41
N LYS A 60 2.49 3.03 -8.14
CA LYS A 60 3.69 3.52 -8.81
C LYS A 60 3.76 2.90 -10.21
N VAL A 61 3.30 3.65 -11.21
CA VAL A 61 3.52 3.32 -12.62
C VAL A 61 4.78 4.04 -13.10
N SER A 62 5.77 3.29 -13.54
CA SER A 62 7.05 3.82 -14.03
C SER A 62 7.37 3.19 -15.37
N GLY A 63 7.25 3.96 -16.45
CA GLY A 63 7.37 3.45 -17.81
C GLY A 63 6.34 2.35 -18.05
N SER A 64 6.82 1.15 -18.40
CA SER A 64 5.97 -0.01 -18.70
C SER A 64 5.64 -0.90 -17.50
N THR A 65 5.94 -0.48 -16.27
CA THR A 65 5.75 -1.31 -15.07
C THR A 65 4.85 -0.61 -14.07
N ALA A 66 3.81 -1.30 -13.62
CA ALA A 66 2.93 -0.87 -12.53
C ALA A 66 3.22 -1.67 -11.27
N ILE A 67 3.44 -0.99 -10.15
CA ILE A 67 3.65 -1.59 -8.83
C ILE A 67 2.52 -1.15 -7.91
N ILE A 68 1.79 -2.13 -7.36
CA ILE A 68 0.78 -1.97 -6.33
C ILE A 68 1.36 -2.46 -5.02
N THR A 69 1.36 -1.61 -4.00
CA THR A 69 1.90 -1.91 -2.66
C THR A 69 0.79 -1.83 -1.63
N ILE A 70 0.58 -2.89 -0.88
CA ILE A 70 -0.40 -2.96 0.21
C ILE A 70 0.37 -3.29 1.49
N ALA A 71 0.62 -2.28 2.31
CA ALA A 71 1.33 -2.44 3.58
C ALA A 71 0.36 -2.56 4.76
N THR A 72 0.73 -3.39 5.73
CA THR A 72 0.16 -3.47 7.09
C THR A 72 1.29 -3.18 8.10
N SER A 73 1.08 -3.41 9.39
CA SER A 73 2.13 -3.24 10.40
C SER A 73 3.27 -4.25 10.27
N THR A 74 2.96 -5.49 9.88
CA THR A 74 3.93 -6.60 9.86
C THR A 74 4.11 -7.26 8.51
N LEU A 75 3.28 -6.91 7.52
CA LEU A 75 3.29 -7.50 6.19
C LEU A 75 3.08 -6.43 5.12
N THR A 76 3.93 -6.45 4.09
CA THR A 76 3.77 -5.65 2.87
C THR A 76 3.65 -6.58 1.67
N GLN A 77 2.54 -6.48 0.96
CA GLN A 77 2.24 -7.22 -0.24
C GLN A 77 2.51 -6.34 -1.47
N TYR A 78 3.19 -6.90 -2.46
CA TYR A 78 3.48 -6.27 -3.75
C TYR A 78 2.83 -7.07 -4.88
N TYR A 79 2.16 -6.36 -5.78
CA TYR A 79 1.72 -6.87 -7.08
C TYR A 79 2.36 -6.02 -8.17
N VAL A 80 3.01 -6.66 -9.13
CA VAL A 80 3.70 -5.98 -10.22
C VAL A 80 3.22 -6.53 -11.55
N ALA A 81 2.83 -5.62 -12.44
CA ALA A 81 2.47 -5.91 -13.82
C ALA A 81 3.43 -5.16 -14.75
N ARG A 82 3.82 -5.79 -15.85
CA ARG A 82 4.68 -5.18 -16.87
C ARG A 82 4.03 -5.32 -18.25
N SER A 83 4.00 -4.21 -18.99
CA SER A 83 3.43 -4.18 -20.34
C SER A 83 4.09 -5.22 -21.24
N GLY A 84 3.27 -5.93 -22.02
CA GLY A 84 3.71 -6.99 -22.92
C GLY A 84 3.97 -8.35 -22.25
N GLN A 85 3.78 -8.48 -20.94
CA GLN A 85 3.97 -9.74 -20.22
C GLN A 85 2.63 -10.26 -19.68
N SER A 86 2.28 -11.51 -20.02
CA SER A 86 1.11 -12.20 -19.47
C SER A 86 1.45 -12.84 -18.12
N ALA A 87 1.95 -12.03 -17.18
CA ALA A 87 2.37 -12.48 -15.87
C ALA A 87 2.00 -11.46 -14.78
N LEU A 88 1.54 -11.96 -13.63
CA LEU A 88 1.40 -11.19 -12.40
C LEU A 88 2.58 -11.55 -11.49
N TYR A 89 3.47 -10.60 -11.25
CA TYR A 89 4.59 -10.76 -10.34
C TYR A 89 4.14 -10.40 -8.91
N ILE A 90 4.51 -11.23 -7.95
CA ILE A 90 4.05 -11.12 -6.57
C ILE A 90 5.26 -11.15 -5.65
N GLY A 91 5.30 -10.24 -4.68
CA GLY A 91 6.29 -10.24 -3.61
C GLY A 91 5.61 -10.00 -2.28
N THR A 92 6.06 -10.69 -1.23
CA THR A 92 5.54 -10.50 0.12
C THR A 92 6.73 -10.28 1.06
N TYR A 93 6.73 -9.16 1.78
CA TYR A 93 7.72 -8.83 2.79
C TYR A 93 7.05 -8.86 4.17
N ILE A 94 7.63 -9.56 5.13
CA ILE A 94 7.11 -9.63 6.50
C ILE A 94 8.20 -9.26 7.53
N THR A 95 7.78 -8.59 8.60
CA THR A 95 8.59 -8.32 9.80
C THR A 95 8.15 -9.15 11.00
N ALA A 96 6.97 -9.75 10.94
CA ALA A 96 6.50 -10.78 11.86
C ALA A 96 5.57 -11.76 11.14
N GLU A 97 5.50 -12.99 11.64
CA GLU A 97 4.60 -14.00 11.11
C GLU A 97 3.12 -13.58 11.29
N PRO A 98 2.24 -13.82 10.29
CA PRO A 98 0.80 -13.65 10.47
C PRO A 98 0.28 -14.47 11.65
N SER A 99 -0.71 -13.95 12.38
CA SER A 99 -1.24 -14.58 13.60
C SER A 99 -1.82 -15.99 13.40
N ILE A 100 -2.12 -16.36 12.15
CA ILE A 100 -2.60 -17.70 11.76
C ILE A 100 -1.48 -18.76 11.72
N GLY A 101 -0.20 -18.37 11.88
CA GLY A 101 0.94 -19.30 11.91
C GLY A 101 1.34 -19.85 10.53
N GLU A 102 0.95 -19.17 9.46
CA GLU A 102 1.34 -19.51 8.10
C GLU A 102 1.34 -18.26 7.21
N LEU A 103 2.15 -18.29 6.15
CA LEU A 103 2.14 -17.29 5.09
C LEU A 103 1.84 -17.98 3.76
N ARG A 104 0.74 -17.58 3.11
CA ARG A 104 0.37 -18.12 1.80
C ARG A 104 -0.28 -17.09 0.90
N PHE A 105 0.03 -17.22 -0.38
CA PHE A 105 -0.74 -16.60 -1.45
C PHE A 105 -1.70 -17.63 -2.03
N ILE A 106 -2.97 -17.27 -2.21
CA ILE A 106 -4.00 -18.14 -2.80
C ILE A 106 -4.69 -17.39 -3.93
N ALA A 107 -4.51 -17.85 -5.17
CA ALA A 107 -5.34 -17.44 -6.30
C ALA A 107 -6.55 -18.40 -6.41
N ARG A 108 -7.76 -17.85 -6.30
CA ARG A 108 -9.00 -18.61 -6.52
C ARG A 108 -9.47 -18.38 -7.95
N LEU A 109 -9.30 -19.38 -8.82
CA LEU A 109 -9.62 -19.29 -10.25
C LEU A 109 -10.79 -20.21 -10.61
N GLN A 110 -11.47 -19.92 -11.72
CA GLN A 110 -12.56 -20.75 -12.22
C GLN A 110 -11.99 -22.07 -12.75
N SER A 111 -12.34 -23.21 -12.14
CA SER A 111 -11.79 -24.50 -12.57
C SER A 111 -12.24 -24.91 -13.98
N SER A 112 -13.43 -24.47 -14.41
CA SER A 112 -14.01 -24.82 -15.72
C SER A 112 -13.23 -24.27 -16.92
N VAL A 113 -12.42 -23.23 -16.74
CA VAL A 113 -11.59 -22.67 -17.82
C VAL A 113 -10.22 -23.36 -17.93
N PHE A 114 -9.84 -24.18 -16.96
CA PHE A 114 -8.60 -24.97 -16.98
C PHE A 114 -8.88 -26.36 -17.55
N THR A 115 -8.99 -26.45 -18.89
CA THR A 115 -9.36 -27.68 -19.59
C THR A 115 -8.23 -28.68 -19.78
N THR A 116 -6.97 -28.26 -19.58
CA THR A 116 -5.76 -29.07 -19.80
C THR A 116 -4.77 -29.01 -18.63
N SER A 117 -5.23 -28.59 -17.45
CA SER A 117 -4.36 -28.55 -16.27
C SER A 117 -4.01 -29.96 -15.79
N PRO A 118 -2.77 -30.22 -15.34
CA PRO A 118 -2.46 -31.42 -14.56
C PRO A 118 -3.49 -31.59 -13.43
N ALA A 119 -3.83 -32.83 -13.08
CA ALA A 119 -4.88 -33.13 -12.10
C ALA A 119 -4.78 -32.20 -10.87
N PRO A 120 -5.79 -31.34 -10.61
CA PRO A 120 -5.71 -30.34 -9.56
C PRO A 120 -5.70 -31.00 -8.19
N SER A 121 -4.92 -30.45 -7.26
CA SER A 121 -5.07 -30.79 -5.86
C SER A 121 -6.36 -30.17 -5.31
N ASN A 122 -7.32 -31.04 -4.95
CA ASN A 122 -8.63 -30.64 -4.48
C ASN A 122 -8.67 -30.65 -2.93
N PRO A 123 -8.77 -29.49 -2.26
CA PRO A 123 -8.81 -29.44 -0.80
C PRO A 123 -10.14 -29.94 -0.21
N ARG A 124 -11.19 -30.18 -1.02
CA ARG A 124 -12.44 -30.81 -0.54
C ARG A 124 -12.36 -32.33 -0.40
N GLY A 125 -11.20 -32.94 -0.69
CA GLY A 125 -11.00 -34.39 -0.61
C GLY A 125 -9.56 -34.85 -0.86
N ALA A 126 -8.60 -34.17 -0.22
CA ALA A 126 -7.16 -34.44 -0.13
C ALA A 126 -6.52 -35.32 -1.24
N SER A 127 -5.76 -34.69 -2.14
CA SER A 127 -4.59 -35.29 -2.81
C SER A 127 -3.68 -34.18 -3.37
N ASN A 128 -2.39 -34.24 -3.04
CA ASN A 128 -1.22 -33.63 -3.69
C ASN A 128 -0.88 -32.17 -3.35
N LEU A 129 -0.19 -31.99 -2.22
CA LEU A 129 0.46 -30.75 -1.80
C LEU A 129 1.67 -30.43 -2.70
N LEU A 130 1.62 -29.35 -3.49
CA LEU A 130 2.81 -28.76 -4.10
C LEU A 130 3.36 -27.71 -3.13
N VAL A 131 4.29 -28.10 -2.26
CA VAL A 131 5.22 -27.16 -1.62
C VAL A 131 6.33 -26.90 -2.62
N LEU A 132 6.46 -25.67 -3.13
CA LEU A 132 7.67 -25.26 -3.82
C LEU A 132 8.75 -24.99 -2.77
N SER A 133 9.54 -26.02 -2.45
CA SER A 133 10.81 -25.84 -1.76
C SER A 133 11.93 -25.65 -2.80
N ARG A 134 12.63 -24.52 -2.70
CA ARG A 134 14.09 -24.51 -2.82
C ARG A 134 14.65 -23.75 -1.64
#